data_AF-A0A413LNE5-F1
#
_entry.id   AF-A0A413LNE5-F1
#
_cell.length_a   1.000
_cell.length_b   1.000
_cell.length_c   1.000
_cell.angle_alpha   90.00
_cell.angle_beta   90.00
_cell.angle_gamma   90.00
#
_symmetry.space_group_name_H-M   'P 1'
#
loop_
_entity.id
_entity.type
_entity.pdbx_description
1 polymer ?
#
loop_
_entity_poly.entity_id
_entity_poly.type
_entity_poly.pdbx_seq_one_letter_code
_entity_poly.pdbx_strand_id
1 'polypeptide(L)'
;MNTKQLKSRSLLLLAVLLIASTAISWGAKPESIKKKEISKSFDVSLSDLLMTDNRYGNTTITHWNKNEVAIRVEIEAKAESADAAQACIDRVNIELKKSGNTVSAITSLKQQNWGNNNSNIRFTINYFISMPSKLSINLSQKYGNINLPDKNEGKSTIQVKYGNLNAGSFTQPLNLEAKYGNVDINNVTKANLDLGYCGNVSVGDAEQMNADNKYSNMNIKKCGQINLENKYGNIKIESLDKGYMEIKYSEAMIGSVKDELNVDELAYSTLTIKELSANFKQVNVDARYGNLNISVPAKASFKIAAENMKYGSRNVNGFNITNSSTEDKVNHYYEINSGNKGRINFDGNNYSNINVKALK
;
A
#
# COMPACT_ATOMS: atom_id res chain seq x y z
N MET A 1 -53.52 76.22 3.84
CA MET A 1 -52.97 75.32 2.80
C MET A 1 -52.34 74.12 3.50
N ASN A 2 -52.88 72.94 3.24
CA ASN A 2 -52.41 71.64 3.75
C ASN A 2 -50.96 71.36 3.32
N THR A 3 -50.11 70.93 4.24
CA THR A 3 -49.03 69.97 3.92
C THR A 3 -48.82 69.00 5.08
N LYS A 4 -48.61 67.75 4.68
CA LYS A 4 -48.84 66.51 5.43
C LYS A 4 -47.72 66.23 6.43
N GLN A 5 -48.10 65.66 7.58
CA GLN A 5 -47.25 64.68 8.29
C GLN A 5 -46.90 63.54 7.34
N LEU A 6 -45.64 63.13 7.29
CA LEU A 6 -45.23 61.72 7.22
C LEU A 6 -43.69 61.64 7.21
N LYS A 7 -43.17 60.58 7.85
CA LYS A 7 -41.77 60.12 7.90
C LYS A 7 -40.89 60.60 9.07
N SER A 8 -41.26 60.21 10.29
CA SER A 8 -40.22 59.96 11.32
C SER A 8 -40.45 58.69 12.16
N ARG A 9 -41.60 58.02 12.03
CA ARG A 9 -41.92 56.81 12.83
C ARG A 9 -41.57 55.48 12.17
N SER A 10 -41.17 55.46 10.90
CA SER A 10 -40.82 54.22 10.18
C SER A 10 -39.35 53.81 10.30
N LEU A 11 -38.44 54.73 10.70
CA LEU A 11 -37.02 54.38 10.89
C LEU A 11 -36.74 53.82 12.30
N LEU A 12 -37.53 54.20 13.30
CA LEU A 12 -37.39 53.71 14.67
C LEU A 12 -37.95 52.29 14.88
N LEU A 13 -38.95 51.85 14.09
CA LEU A 13 -39.40 50.45 14.12
C LEU A 13 -38.45 49.50 13.37
N LEU A 14 -37.68 49.99 12.39
CA LEU A 14 -36.71 49.17 11.67
C LEU A 14 -35.42 48.97 12.49
N ALA A 15 -35.04 49.95 13.32
CA ALA A 15 -33.89 49.84 14.22
C ALA A 15 -34.14 48.90 15.42
N VAL A 16 -35.38 48.78 15.89
CA VAL A 16 -35.73 47.83 16.98
C VAL A 16 -35.87 46.39 16.46
N LEU A 17 -36.25 46.18 15.19
CA LEU A 17 -36.27 44.84 14.58
C LEU A 17 -34.88 44.29 14.23
N LEU A 18 -33.88 45.17 14.05
CA LEU A 18 -32.50 44.80 13.71
C LEU A 18 -31.62 44.47 14.94
N ILE A 19 -32.06 44.79 16.16
CA ILE A 19 -31.37 44.43 17.41
C ILE A 19 -31.90 43.10 17.99
N ALA A 20 -33.03 42.60 17.50
CA ALA A 20 -33.59 41.31 17.91
C ALA A 20 -33.14 40.11 17.05
N SER A 21 -32.28 40.32 16.04
CA SER A 21 -31.85 39.27 15.10
C SER A 21 -30.38 38.82 15.22
N THR A 22 -29.64 39.30 16.22
CA THR A 22 -28.21 38.93 16.44
C THR A 22 -27.95 38.02 17.63
N ALA A 23 -28.96 37.28 18.11
CA ALA A 23 -28.78 36.28 19.16
C ALA A 23 -29.48 34.95 18.84
N ILE A 24 -29.31 34.47 17.61
CA ILE A 24 -29.33 33.03 17.36
C ILE A 24 -27.98 32.69 16.74
N SER A 25 -26.93 32.81 17.54
CA SER A 25 -25.82 31.89 17.35
C SER A 25 -26.41 30.51 17.63
N TRP A 26 -26.64 29.71 16.59
CA TRP A 26 -26.63 28.25 16.74
C TRP A 26 -25.21 27.87 17.15
N GLY A 27 -24.87 28.18 18.40
CA GLY A 27 -23.64 27.78 19.02
C GLY A 27 -23.74 26.29 19.23
N ALA A 28 -22.99 25.52 18.44
CA ALA A 28 -22.65 24.16 18.84
C ALA A 28 -22.17 24.24 20.30
N LYS A 29 -22.81 23.49 21.20
CA LYS A 29 -22.39 23.43 22.61
C LYS A 29 -20.90 23.09 22.63
N PRO A 30 -20.06 23.81 23.39
CA PRO A 30 -18.64 23.53 23.42
C PRO A 30 -18.43 22.07 23.87
N GLU A 31 -17.79 21.26 23.04
CA GLU A 31 -17.48 19.86 23.36
C GLU A 31 -16.55 19.82 24.59
N SER A 32 -16.83 18.90 25.50
CA SER A 32 -15.94 18.61 26.62
C SER A 32 -14.83 17.67 26.17
N ILE A 33 -13.58 18.04 26.49
CA ILE A 33 -12.38 17.28 26.14
C ILE A 33 -11.75 16.72 27.42
N LYS A 34 -11.47 15.41 27.43
CA LYS A 34 -10.71 14.73 28.49
C LYS A 34 -9.47 14.09 27.89
N LYS A 35 -8.37 14.14 28.64
CA LYS A 35 -7.06 13.59 28.25
C LYS A 35 -6.52 12.69 29.35
N LYS A 36 -5.85 11.61 28.97
CA LYS A 36 -5.12 10.72 29.85
C LYS A 36 -3.81 10.34 29.18
N GLU A 37 -2.71 10.47 29.89
CA GLU A 37 -1.40 10.03 29.43
C GLU A 37 -0.90 8.88 30.31
N ILE A 38 -0.28 7.89 29.67
CA ILE A 38 0.38 6.76 30.32
C ILE A 38 1.77 6.66 29.73
N SER A 39 2.81 6.62 30.58
CA SER A 39 4.19 6.48 30.14
C SER A 39 4.91 5.41 30.93
N LYS A 40 5.73 4.59 30.26
CA LYS A 40 6.57 3.57 30.88
C LYS A 40 7.76 3.24 29.99
N SER A 41 8.90 2.95 30.61
CA SER A 41 10.09 2.46 29.93
C SER A 41 10.47 1.05 30.39
N PHE A 42 11.21 0.35 29.53
CA PHE A 42 11.71 -0.99 29.77
C PHE A 42 13.13 -1.11 29.21
N ASP A 43 14.07 -1.61 30.01
CA ASP A 43 15.37 -2.03 29.49
C ASP A 43 15.19 -3.19 28.51
N VAL A 44 15.92 -3.19 27.41
CA VAL A 44 15.84 -4.22 26.37
C VAL A 44 17.21 -4.68 25.87
N SER A 45 17.24 -5.89 25.33
CA SER A 45 18.35 -6.43 24.56
C SER A 45 17.94 -6.62 23.10
N LEU A 46 18.89 -6.87 22.19
CA LEU A 46 18.58 -7.11 20.77
C LEU A 46 17.82 -8.43 20.52
N SER A 47 17.76 -9.33 21.51
CA SER A 47 16.91 -10.53 21.45
C SER A 47 15.46 -10.27 21.87
N ASP A 48 15.15 -9.06 22.33
CA ASP A 48 13.79 -8.69 22.72
C ASP A 48 12.95 -8.30 21.50
N LEU A 49 11.62 -8.35 21.68
CA LEU A 49 10.59 -7.99 20.72
C LEU A 49 9.71 -6.89 21.31
N LEU A 50 9.49 -5.82 20.55
CA LEU A 50 8.40 -4.88 20.81
C LEU A 50 7.12 -5.40 20.14
N MET A 51 6.07 -5.62 20.92
CA MET A 51 4.75 -5.98 20.42
C MET A 51 3.72 -4.89 20.76
N THR A 52 2.99 -4.40 19.77
CA THR A 52 1.91 -3.44 19.97
C THR A 52 0.61 -3.93 19.35
N ASP A 53 -0.52 -3.76 20.05
CA ASP A 53 -1.86 -3.88 19.46
C ASP A 53 -2.66 -2.63 19.82
N ASN A 54 -2.78 -1.72 18.86
CA ASN A 54 -3.49 -0.46 19.04
C ASN A 54 -4.72 -0.37 18.13
N ARG A 55 -5.73 0.38 18.58
CA ARG A 55 -6.92 0.68 17.80
C ARG A 55 -7.35 2.11 18.06
N TYR A 56 -7.88 2.77 17.03
CA TYR A 56 -8.44 4.13 17.11
C TYR A 56 -7.40 5.20 17.46
N GLY A 57 -6.38 5.38 16.62
CA GLY A 57 -5.31 6.36 16.81
C GLY A 57 -4.02 5.90 16.15
N ASN A 58 -2.97 6.72 16.16
CA ASN A 58 -1.74 6.43 15.43
C ASN A 58 -0.69 5.74 16.32
N THR A 59 0.19 4.95 15.70
CA THR A 59 1.42 4.47 16.32
C THR A 59 2.61 5.12 15.62
N THR A 60 3.40 5.90 16.37
CA THR A 60 4.59 6.57 15.86
C THR A 60 5.82 6.03 16.58
N ILE A 61 6.78 5.52 15.82
CA ILE A 61 8.05 5.00 16.35
C ILE A 61 9.20 5.95 15.99
N THR A 62 10.11 6.15 16.93
CA THR A 62 11.39 6.82 16.72
C THR A 62 12.54 5.92 17.17
N HIS A 63 13.72 6.12 16.60
CA HIS A 63 14.93 5.39 17.00
C HIS A 63 15.87 6.20 17.86
N TRP A 64 16.58 5.50 18.75
CA TRP A 64 17.64 6.05 19.59
C TRP A 64 18.74 5.03 19.87
N ASN A 65 19.87 5.50 20.40
CA ASN A 65 21.02 4.66 20.75
C ASN A 65 21.01 4.28 22.24
N LYS A 66 19.87 3.76 22.73
CA LYS A 66 19.72 3.25 24.10
C LYS A 66 19.15 1.83 24.07
N ASN A 67 19.57 1.02 25.03
CA ASN A 67 19.03 -0.32 25.27
C ASN A 67 17.72 -0.25 26.07
N GLU A 68 16.80 0.59 25.60
CA GLU A 68 15.57 0.92 26.30
C GLU A 68 14.45 1.07 25.26
N VAL A 69 13.24 0.65 25.62
CA VAL A 69 12.01 1.00 24.92
C VAL A 69 11.19 1.91 25.83
N ALA A 70 10.98 3.16 25.41
CA ALA A 70 10.10 4.10 26.10
C ALA A 70 8.79 4.24 25.33
N ILE A 71 7.66 4.06 26.03
CA ILE A 71 6.32 4.06 25.45
C ILE A 71 5.49 5.12 26.16
N ARG A 72 4.94 6.04 25.39
CA ARG A 72 4.00 7.05 25.85
C ARG A 72 2.70 6.93 25.06
N VAL A 73 1.58 6.79 25.76
CA VAL A 73 0.25 6.65 25.18
C VAL A 73 -0.59 7.85 25.59
N GLU A 74 -1.06 8.60 24.61
CA GLU A 74 -1.99 9.72 24.78
C GLU A 74 -3.40 9.28 24.38
N ILE A 75 -4.34 9.40 25.31
CA ILE A 75 -5.76 9.13 25.10
C ILE A 75 -6.49 10.45 25.18
N GLU A 76 -7.27 10.79 24.15
CA GLU A 76 -8.12 11.98 24.11
C GLU A 76 -9.55 11.58 23.77
N ALA A 77 -10.54 12.04 24.55
CA ALA A 77 -11.95 11.85 24.29
C ALA A 77 -12.68 13.19 24.24
N LYS A 78 -13.58 13.33 23.26
CA LYS A 78 -14.45 14.50 23.04
C LYS A 78 -15.90 14.06 23.04
N ALA A 79 -16.73 14.74 23.82
CA ALA A 79 -18.15 14.48 23.93
C ALA A 79 -18.92 15.75 24.30
N GLU A 80 -20.25 15.72 24.18
CA GLU A 80 -21.11 16.86 24.56
C GLU A 80 -21.13 17.15 26.06
N SER A 81 -20.81 16.16 26.91
CA SER A 81 -20.72 16.33 28.37
C SER A 81 -19.38 15.82 28.91
N ALA A 82 -18.94 16.42 30.02
CA ALA A 82 -17.73 16.02 30.70
C ALA A 82 -17.79 14.57 31.20
N ASP A 83 -18.96 14.12 31.66
CA ASP A 83 -19.18 12.76 32.14
C ASP A 83 -19.08 11.73 31.00
N ALA A 84 -19.63 12.06 29.82
CA ALA A 84 -19.51 11.18 28.65
C ALA A 84 -18.07 11.09 28.15
N ALA A 85 -17.33 12.21 28.13
CA ALA A 85 -15.91 12.22 27.80
C ALA A 85 -15.09 11.41 28.82
N GLN A 86 -15.39 11.53 30.10
CA GLN A 86 -14.71 10.76 31.16
C GLN A 86 -15.01 9.27 31.07
N ALA A 87 -16.27 8.87 30.89
CA ALA A 87 -16.67 7.48 30.70
C ALA A 87 -15.96 6.85 29.49
N CYS A 88 -15.73 7.62 28.42
CA CYS A 88 -14.95 7.18 27.28
C CYS A 88 -13.47 6.92 27.63
N ILE A 89 -12.82 7.81 28.39
CA ILE A 89 -11.45 7.61 28.89
C ILE A 89 -11.35 6.36 29.77
N ASP A 90 -12.31 6.16 30.67
CA ASP A 90 -12.29 5.06 31.65
C ASP A 90 -12.50 3.68 31.01
N ARG A 91 -13.08 3.65 29.80
CA ARG A 91 -13.21 2.46 28.97
C ARG A 91 -11.89 2.01 28.36
N VAL A 92 -10.95 2.94 28.14
CA VAL A 92 -9.65 2.65 27.54
C VAL A 92 -8.70 2.10 28.59
N ASN A 93 -8.33 0.83 28.43
CA ASN A 93 -7.31 0.17 29.21
C ASN A 93 -6.06 -0.05 28.36
N ILE A 94 -4.90 0.35 28.88
CA ILE A 94 -3.60 0.20 28.22
C ILE A 94 -2.73 -0.68 29.11
N GLU A 95 -2.31 -1.83 28.60
CA GLU A 95 -1.41 -2.75 29.30
C GLU A 95 0.02 -2.57 28.78
N LEU A 96 0.89 -2.04 29.63
CA LEU A 96 2.33 -1.89 29.37
C LEU A 96 3.11 -2.84 30.29
N LYS A 97 3.69 -3.90 29.73
CA LYS A 97 4.49 -4.88 30.47
C LYS A 97 5.67 -5.42 29.66
N LYS A 98 6.67 -5.92 30.39
CA LYS A 98 7.70 -6.80 29.85
C LYS A 98 7.51 -8.19 30.45
N SER A 99 7.45 -9.22 29.61
CA SER A 99 7.37 -10.62 30.04
C SER A 99 8.37 -11.43 29.22
N GLY A 100 9.37 -12.01 29.87
CA GLY A 100 10.53 -12.60 29.19
C GLY A 100 11.16 -11.57 28.23
N ASN A 101 11.28 -11.96 26.96
CA ASN A 101 11.90 -11.15 25.91
C ASN A 101 10.89 -10.26 25.16
N THR A 102 9.65 -10.12 25.63
CA THR A 102 8.63 -9.31 24.93
C THR A 102 8.25 -8.09 25.75
N VAL A 103 8.43 -6.91 25.19
CA VAL A 103 7.83 -5.65 25.66
C VAL A 103 6.50 -5.48 24.92
N SER A 104 5.38 -5.54 25.64
CA SER A 104 4.04 -5.46 25.06
C SER A 104 3.32 -4.18 25.47
N ALA A 105 2.64 -3.57 24.50
CA ALA A 105 1.81 -2.39 24.67
C ALA A 105 0.45 -2.59 23.98
N ILE A 106 -0.58 -2.91 24.76
CA ILE A 106 -1.85 -3.43 24.24
C ILE A 106 -3.01 -2.55 24.69
N THR A 107 -3.81 -2.09 23.72
CA THR A 107 -5.07 -1.38 23.95
C THR A 107 -6.22 -2.39 24.07
N SER A 108 -6.98 -2.32 25.16
CA SER A 108 -8.27 -2.99 25.30
C SER A 108 -9.38 -2.01 25.69
N LEU A 109 -10.56 -2.18 25.10
CA LEU A 109 -11.72 -1.35 25.39
C LEU A 109 -12.72 -2.17 26.19
N LYS A 110 -13.09 -1.71 27.39
CA LYS A 110 -14.16 -2.35 28.17
C LYS A 110 -15.46 -2.31 27.37
N GLN A 111 -16.25 -3.38 27.47
CA GLN A 111 -17.58 -3.39 26.89
C GLN A 111 -18.49 -2.44 27.67
N GLN A 112 -19.29 -1.65 26.96
CA GLN A 112 -20.24 -0.73 27.57
C GLN A 112 -21.58 -0.84 26.86
N ASN A 113 -22.63 -1.09 27.63
CA ASN A 113 -24.00 -1.08 27.14
C ASN A 113 -24.49 0.36 27.16
N TRP A 114 -24.29 1.09 26.07
CA TRP A 114 -24.96 2.36 25.89
C TRP A 114 -26.43 2.08 25.55
N GLY A 115 -27.33 2.43 26.47
CA GLY A 115 -28.74 2.63 26.10
C GLY A 115 -28.83 3.68 24.97
N ASN A 116 -29.96 3.70 24.27
CA ASN A 116 -30.27 4.40 23.00
C ASN A 116 -29.89 5.90 22.83
N ASN A 117 -29.13 6.51 23.74
CA ASN A 117 -28.53 7.82 23.57
C ASN A 117 -27.25 7.72 22.75
N ASN A 118 -27.41 7.90 21.44
CA ASN A 118 -26.36 8.09 20.45
C ASN A 118 -25.63 9.43 20.71
N SER A 119 -24.84 9.51 21.77
CA SER A 119 -23.94 10.64 21.98
C SER A 119 -22.77 10.53 21.01
N ASN A 120 -22.53 11.58 20.23
CA ASN A 120 -21.43 11.69 19.27
C ASN A 120 -20.06 11.79 19.99
N ILE A 121 -19.61 10.68 20.57
CA ILE A 121 -18.34 10.57 21.28
C ILE A 121 -17.24 10.23 20.29
N ARG A 122 -16.18 11.03 20.26
CA ARG A 122 -14.97 10.77 19.47
C ARG A 122 -13.80 10.57 20.41
N PHE A 123 -12.95 9.59 20.14
CA PHE A 123 -11.74 9.40 20.92
C PHE A 123 -10.56 8.93 20.06
N THR A 124 -9.36 9.17 20.56
CA THR A 124 -8.10 8.74 19.94
C THR A 124 -7.15 8.18 20.98
N ILE A 125 -6.33 7.19 20.58
CA ILE A 125 -5.33 6.51 21.38
C ILE A 125 -4.03 6.49 20.58
N ASN A 126 -3.17 7.48 20.83
CA ASN A 126 -1.92 7.65 20.09
C ASN A 126 -0.75 7.08 20.89
N TYR A 127 0.03 6.22 20.23
CA TYR A 127 1.25 5.62 20.77
C TYR A 127 2.47 6.36 20.22
N PHE A 128 3.37 6.75 21.11
CA PHE A 128 4.68 7.30 20.78
C PHE A 128 5.73 6.40 21.43
N ILE A 129 6.57 5.76 20.61
CA ILE A 129 7.52 4.75 21.07
C ILE A 129 8.93 5.11 20.61
N SER A 130 9.87 5.18 21.55
CA SER A 130 11.31 5.32 21.25
C SER A 130 12.03 4.02 21.56
N MET A 131 12.76 3.47 20.58
CA MET A 131 13.42 2.15 20.70
C MET A 131 14.70 2.07 19.87
N PRO A 132 15.65 1.17 20.17
CA PRO A 132 16.80 0.94 19.30
C PRO A 132 16.40 0.40 17.91
N SER A 133 17.08 0.85 16.85
CA SER A 133 16.73 0.55 15.45
C SER A 133 16.80 -0.94 15.09
N LYS A 134 17.64 -1.69 15.81
CA LYS A 134 17.87 -3.13 15.59
C LYS A 134 16.87 -4.03 16.33
N LEU A 135 16.01 -3.47 17.17
CA LEU A 135 15.01 -4.24 17.91
C LEU A 135 13.97 -4.78 16.94
N SER A 136 13.56 -6.04 17.12
CA SER A 136 12.48 -6.60 16.30
C SER A 136 11.13 -6.02 16.74
N ILE A 137 10.21 -5.86 15.77
CA ILE A 137 8.87 -5.31 16.01
C ILE A 137 7.77 -6.24 15.50
N ASN A 138 6.67 -6.28 16.25
CA ASN A 138 5.39 -6.85 15.84
C ASN A 138 4.29 -5.82 16.12
N LEU A 139 3.83 -5.12 15.08
CA LEU A 139 2.90 -4.01 15.20
C LEU A 139 1.54 -4.38 14.60
N SER A 140 0.47 -4.30 15.40
CA SER A 140 -0.91 -4.37 14.95
C SER A 140 -1.59 -3.02 15.17
N GLN A 141 -2.23 -2.51 14.11
CA GLN A 141 -2.99 -1.25 14.13
C GLN A 141 -4.32 -1.41 13.39
N LYS A 142 -5.40 -0.93 14.01
CA LYS A 142 -6.73 -0.85 13.40
C LYS A 142 -7.35 0.54 13.58
N TYR A 143 -7.81 1.16 12.50
CA TYR A 143 -8.37 2.52 12.52
C TYR A 143 -7.35 3.58 12.96
N GLY A 144 -6.26 3.67 12.20
CA GLY A 144 -5.18 4.61 12.46
C GLY A 144 -3.91 4.22 11.72
N ASN A 145 -2.95 5.15 11.69
CA ASN A 145 -1.72 4.98 10.91
C ASN A 145 -0.60 4.37 11.74
N ILE A 146 0.36 3.75 11.06
CA ILE A 146 1.68 3.43 11.60
C ILE A 146 2.70 4.33 10.90
N ASN A 147 3.49 5.07 11.67
CA ASN A 147 4.59 5.89 11.19
C ASN A 147 5.89 5.35 11.77
N LEU A 148 6.77 4.86 10.89
CA LEU A 148 8.10 4.37 11.25
C LEU A 148 9.18 5.36 10.80
N PRO A 149 10.35 5.35 11.46
CA PRO A 149 11.48 6.17 11.04
C PRO A 149 12.10 5.65 9.73
N ASP A 150 13.01 6.43 9.17
CA ASP A 150 13.62 6.19 7.86
C ASP A 150 14.43 4.88 7.75
N LYS A 151 14.94 4.32 8.86
CA LYS A 151 15.79 3.12 8.84
C LYS A 151 15.45 2.15 9.98
N ASN A 152 14.89 1.00 9.62
CA ASN A 152 14.49 -0.07 10.52
C ASN A 152 15.42 -1.27 10.31
N GLU A 153 16.19 -1.62 11.34
CA GLU A 153 17.29 -2.61 11.23
C GLU A 153 16.97 -3.94 11.89
N GLY A 154 15.84 -4.04 12.60
CA GLY A 154 15.30 -5.28 13.17
C GLY A 154 14.30 -5.97 12.24
N LYS A 155 14.01 -7.25 12.51
CA LYS A 155 12.94 -7.98 11.82
C LYS A 155 11.60 -7.33 12.13
N SER A 156 10.76 -7.18 11.12
CA SER A 156 9.50 -6.44 11.25
C SER A 156 8.32 -7.28 10.79
N THR A 157 7.32 -7.41 11.66
CA THR A 157 5.99 -7.91 11.30
C THR A 157 4.99 -6.79 11.56
N ILE A 158 4.21 -6.41 10.55
CA ILE A 158 3.31 -5.26 10.61
C ILE A 158 1.95 -5.66 10.06
N GLN A 159 0.90 -5.28 10.79
CA GLN A 159 -0.49 -5.45 10.39
C GLN A 159 -1.19 -4.09 10.53
N VAL A 160 -1.68 -3.54 9.43
CA VAL A 160 -2.43 -2.28 9.41
C VAL A 160 -3.75 -2.45 8.70
N LYS A 161 -4.85 -2.08 9.37
CA LYS A 161 -6.21 -2.19 8.82
C LYS A 161 -6.96 -0.88 9.00
N TYR A 162 -7.55 -0.36 7.93
CA TYR A 162 -8.26 0.93 7.94
C TYR A 162 -7.35 2.10 8.36
N GLY A 163 -6.17 2.17 7.75
CA GLY A 163 -5.15 3.16 8.05
C GLY A 163 -3.92 2.97 7.17
N ASN A 164 -3.04 3.97 7.19
CA ASN A 164 -1.87 4.00 6.33
C ASN A 164 -0.62 3.50 7.07
N LEU A 165 0.29 2.87 6.32
CA LEU A 165 1.66 2.62 6.75
C LEU A 165 2.58 3.60 6.03
N ASN A 166 3.23 4.48 6.79
CA ASN A 166 4.34 5.31 6.31
C ASN A 166 5.63 4.74 6.90
N ALA A 167 6.41 4.04 6.08
CA ALA A 167 7.60 3.34 6.53
C ALA A 167 8.85 3.73 5.75
N GLY A 168 9.95 3.82 6.48
CA GLY A 168 11.28 3.97 5.91
C GLY A 168 11.79 2.67 5.26
N SER A 169 13.11 2.51 5.30
CA SER A 169 13.79 1.34 4.78
C SER A 169 13.91 0.22 5.81
N PHE A 170 13.95 -1.02 5.35
CA PHE A 170 14.12 -2.23 6.15
C PHE A 170 15.37 -3.00 5.69
N THR A 171 16.34 -3.17 6.57
CA THR A 171 17.57 -3.95 6.28
C THR A 171 17.45 -5.41 6.70
N GLN A 172 16.31 -5.80 7.26
CA GLN A 172 15.95 -7.16 7.65
C GLN A 172 14.58 -7.50 7.06
N PRO A 173 14.19 -8.78 7.04
CA PRO A 173 12.90 -9.18 6.46
C PRO A 173 11.70 -8.45 7.08
N LEU A 174 10.83 -7.97 6.20
CA LEU A 174 9.53 -7.37 6.52
C LEU A 174 8.40 -8.35 6.13
N ASN A 175 7.51 -8.63 7.07
CA ASN A 175 6.21 -9.26 6.79
C ASN A 175 5.12 -8.21 7.01
N LEU A 176 4.34 -7.91 5.98
CA LEU A 176 3.30 -6.88 6.02
C LEU A 176 1.94 -7.46 5.60
N GLU A 177 0.93 -7.29 6.45
CA GLU A 177 -0.48 -7.34 6.05
C GLU A 177 -1.04 -5.91 6.07
N ALA A 178 -1.51 -5.42 4.93
CA ALA A 178 -2.18 -4.12 4.85
C ALA A 178 -3.55 -4.25 4.18
N LYS A 179 -4.59 -3.73 4.84
CA LYS A 179 -5.97 -3.75 4.31
C LYS A 179 -6.66 -2.41 4.47
N TYR A 180 -7.31 -1.94 3.41
CA TYR A 180 -8.09 -0.69 3.41
C TYR A 180 -7.26 0.55 3.81
N GLY A 181 -6.15 0.78 3.13
CA GLY A 181 -5.27 1.92 3.41
C GLY A 181 -4.17 2.09 2.35
N ASN A 182 -3.24 3.00 2.60
CA ASN A 182 -2.07 3.19 1.74
C ASN A 182 -0.81 2.63 2.42
N VAL A 183 0.15 2.19 1.60
CA VAL A 183 1.44 1.68 2.05
C VAL A 183 2.54 2.44 1.31
N ASP A 184 3.48 2.99 2.06
CA ASP A 184 4.71 3.58 1.54
C ASP A 184 5.91 2.95 2.25
N ILE A 185 6.78 2.31 1.48
CA ILE A 185 8.02 1.67 1.94
C ILE A 185 9.17 2.21 1.09
N ASN A 186 10.17 2.81 1.72
CA ASN A 186 11.32 3.33 0.98
C ASN A 186 12.14 2.23 0.30
N ASN A 187 12.84 1.39 1.04
CA ASN A 187 13.64 0.30 0.47
C ASN A 187 13.57 -0.93 1.36
N VAL A 188 13.68 -2.13 0.81
CA VAL A 188 13.59 -3.35 1.60
C VAL A 188 14.49 -4.45 1.05
N THR A 189 15.27 -5.09 1.92
CA THR A 189 16.05 -6.25 1.49
C THR A 189 15.12 -7.40 1.10
N LYS A 190 14.22 -7.82 2.01
CA LYS A 190 13.25 -8.88 1.76
C LYS A 190 11.86 -8.53 2.27
N ALA A 191 10.84 -8.68 1.45
CA ALA A 191 9.46 -8.40 1.84
C ALA A 191 8.50 -9.54 1.50
N ASN A 192 7.59 -9.86 2.43
CA ASN A 192 6.39 -10.65 2.18
C ASN A 192 5.17 -9.73 2.41
N LEU A 193 4.37 -9.49 1.37
CA LEU A 193 3.26 -8.55 1.39
C LEU A 193 1.92 -9.26 1.13
N ASP A 194 0.96 -9.16 2.07
CA ASP A 194 -0.46 -9.49 1.88
C ASP A 194 -1.26 -8.18 1.83
N LEU A 195 -1.76 -7.84 0.64
CA LEU A 195 -2.35 -6.54 0.34
C LEU A 195 -3.79 -6.71 -0.14
N GLY A 196 -4.71 -6.01 0.52
CA GLY A 196 -6.14 -6.09 0.21
C GLY A 196 -6.81 -4.72 0.22
N TYR A 197 -7.37 -4.30 -0.91
CA TYR A 197 -8.11 -3.03 -1.02
C TYR A 197 -7.27 -1.83 -0.57
N CYS A 198 -5.96 -1.83 -0.88
CA CYS A 198 -5.09 -0.70 -0.63
C CYS A 198 -5.25 0.34 -1.76
N GLY A 199 -5.35 1.62 -1.39
CA GLY A 199 -5.51 2.70 -2.37
C GLY A 199 -4.26 2.86 -3.25
N ASN A 200 -3.11 2.95 -2.61
CA ASN A 200 -1.80 2.95 -3.23
C ASN A 200 -0.78 2.18 -2.40
N VAL A 201 0.01 1.34 -3.05
CA VAL A 201 1.18 0.67 -2.48
C VAL A 201 2.42 1.15 -3.23
N SER A 202 3.34 1.77 -2.51
CA SER A 202 4.61 2.28 -3.02
C SER A 202 5.77 1.54 -2.35
N VAL A 203 6.65 0.97 -3.16
CA VAL A 203 7.91 0.36 -2.72
C VAL A 203 9.02 0.93 -3.58
N GLY A 204 10.09 1.46 -2.97
CA GLY A 204 11.28 1.84 -3.73
C GLY A 204 12.07 0.62 -4.18
N ASP A 205 13.30 0.46 -3.68
CA ASP A 205 14.17 -0.64 -4.09
C ASP A 205 13.96 -1.88 -3.21
N ALA A 206 13.76 -3.03 -3.84
CA ALA A 206 13.65 -4.33 -3.20
C ALA A 206 14.69 -5.33 -3.76
N GLU A 207 15.34 -6.13 -2.91
CA GLU A 207 16.18 -7.23 -3.42
C GLU A 207 15.32 -8.46 -3.72
N GLN A 208 14.46 -8.86 -2.77
CA GLN A 208 13.54 -9.99 -2.91
C GLN A 208 12.16 -9.63 -2.38
N MET A 209 11.11 -9.96 -3.14
CA MET A 209 9.74 -9.68 -2.71
C MET A 209 8.78 -10.79 -3.13
N ASN A 210 7.98 -11.26 -2.16
CA ASN A 210 6.79 -12.06 -2.40
C ASN A 210 5.56 -11.19 -2.10
N ALA A 211 4.61 -11.11 -3.02
CA ALA A 211 3.41 -10.29 -2.84
C ALA A 211 2.15 -11.00 -3.34
N ASP A 212 1.14 -11.05 -2.47
CA ASP A 212 -0.25 -11.38 -2.82
C ASP A 212 -1.03 -10.05 -2.79
N ASN A 213 -1.39 -9.57 -3.98
CA ASN A 213 -2.01 -8.28 -4.18
C ASN A 213 -3.43 -8.45 -4.72
N LYS A 214 -4.42 -8.07 -3.90
CA LYS A 214 -5.84 -8.14 -4.26
C LYS A 214 -6.48 -6.76 -4.16
N TYR A 215 -7.10 -6.31 -5.25
CA TYR A 215 -7.84 -5.05 -5.28
C TYR A 215 -7.00 -3.82 -4.92
N SER A 216 -5.70 -3.81 -5.23
CA SER A 216 -4.81 -2.69 -4.90
C SER A 216 -3.88 -2.34 -6.04
N ASN A 217 -3.55 -1.06 -6.20
CA ASN A 217 -2.52 -0.62 -7.13
C ASN A 217 -1.15 -0.66 -6.47
N MET A 218 -0.13 -1.11 -7.20
CA MET A 218 1.23 -1.25 -6.69
C MET A 218 2.26 -0.61 -7.63
N ASN A 219 3.13 0.21 -7.08
CA ASN A 219 4.26 0.84 -7.74
C ASN A 219 5.56 0.39 -7.08
N ILE A 220 6.47 -0.16 -7.86
CA ILE A 220 7.78 -0.64 -7.43
C ILE A 220 8.86 0.06 -8.25
N LYS A 221 9.85 0.68 -7.60
CA LYS A 221 10.95 1.32 -8.33
C LYS A 221 11.87 0.27 -8.93
N LYS A 222 12.53 -0.53 -8.10
CA LYS A 222 13.43 -1.59 -8.55
C LYS A 222 13.19 -2.86 -7.75
N CYS A 223 13.16 -4.01 -8.42
CA CYS A 223 13.15 -5.30 -7.74
C CYS A 223 14.20 -6.23 -8.36
N GLY A 224 15.03 -6.85 -7.52
CA GLY A 224 15.93 -7.93 -7.96
C GLY A 224 15.14 -9.17 -8.36
N GLN A 225 14.41 -9.74 -7.40
CA GLN A 225 13.57 -10.91 -7.63
C GLN A 225 12.17 -10.70 -7.06
N ILE A 226 11.15 -10.90 -7.89
CA ILE A 226 9.74 -10.83 -7.46
C ILE A 226 9.01 -12.15 -7.69
N ASN A 227 8.20 -12.55 -6.72
CA ASN A 227 7.10 -13.49 -6.88
C ASN A 227 5.79 -12.74 -6.60
N LEU A 228 4.92 -12.59 -7.60
CA LEU A 228 3.74 -11.72 -7.52
C LEU A 228 2.48 -12.46 -7.96
N GLU A 229 1.53 -12.61 -7.06
CA GLU A 229 0.13 -12.87 -7.42
C GLU A 229 -0.63 -11.54 -7.41
N ASN A 230 -1.21 -11.17 -8.54
CA ASN A 230 -1.96 -9.92 -8.67
C ASN A 230 -3.36 -10.17 -9.25
N LYS A 231 -4.38 -9.72 -8.52
CA LYS A 231 -5.80 -9.85 -8.89
C LYS A 231 -6.51 -8.51 -8.69
N TYR A 232 -7.09 -7.97 -9.76
CA TYR A 232 -7.87 -6.73 -9.74
C TYR A 232 -7.09 -5.48 -9.29
N GLY A 233 -5.88 -5.26 -9.80
CA GLY A 233 -5.06 -4.12 -9.40
C GLY A 233 -3.96 -3.83 -10.41
N ASN A 234 -3.69 -2.55 -10.66
CA ASN A 234 -2.66 -2.19 -11.64
C ASN A 234 -1.26 -2.25 -11.01
N ILE A 235 -0.31 -2.77 -11.79
CA ILE A 235 1.08 -2.95 -11.36
C ILE A 235 2.00 -2.09 -12.23
N LYS A 236 2.88 -1.32 -11.59
CA LYS A 236 3.98 -0.64 -12.26
C LYS A 236 5.30 -1.01 -11.59
N ILE A 237 6.25 -1.53 -12.36
CA ILE A 237 7.61 -1.81 -11.91
C ILE A 237 8.57 -1.05 -12.82
N GLU A 238 9.44 -0.18 -12.30
CA GLU A 238 10.34 0.57 -13.19
C GLU A 238 11.50 -0.31 -13.70
N SER A 239 12.09 -1.14 -12.84
CA SER A 239 13.14 -2.09 -13.23
C SER A 239 13.02 -3.41 -12.47
N LEU A 240 13.12 -4.52 -13.21
CA LEU A 240 13.06 -5.87 -12.70
C LEU A 240 14.22 -6.71 -13.22
N ASP A 241 14.96 -7.37 -12.34
CA ASP A 241 15.98 -8.33 -12.81
C ASP A 241 15.35 -9.67 -13.17
N LYS A 242 14.59 -10.27 -12.24
CA LYS A 242 13.89 -11.56 -12.41
C LYS A 242 12.48 -11.56 -11.82
N GLY A 243 11.53 -12.24 -12.48
CA GLY A 243 10.17 -12.36 -11.93
C GLY A 243 9.47 -13.68 -12.20
N TYR A 244 8.66 -14.09 -11.22
CA TYR A 244 7.56 -15.04 -11.37
C TYR A 244 6.25 -14.29 -11.09
N MET A 245 5.26 -14.37 -11.97
CA MET A 245 4.03 -13.59 -11.84
C MET A 245 2.78 -14.37 -12.26
N GLU A 246 1.70 -14.15 -11.53
CA GLU A 246 0.32 -14.40 -11.96
C GLU A 246 -0.44 -13.07 -11.99
N ILE A 247 -1.03 -12.73 -13.12
CA ILE A 247 -1.71 -11.44 -13.33
C ILE A 247 -3.10 -11.70 -13.88
N LYS A 248 -4.12 -11.36 -13.10
CA LYS A 248 -5.53 -11.59 -13.44
C LYS A 248 -6.33 -10.29 -13.35
N TYR A 249 -7.15 -10.03 -14.36
CA TYR A 249 -8.05 -8.86 -14.43
C TYR A 249 -7.35 -7.51 -14.18
N SER A 250 -6.17 -7.32 -14.77
CA SER A 250 -5.28 -6.21 -14.41
C SER A 250 -4.45 -5.69 -15.58
N GLU A 251 -3.92 -4.48 -15.42
CA GLU A 251 -2.84 -3.95 -16.28
C GLU A 251 -1.51 -3.94 -15.52
N ALA A 252 -0.48 -4.51 -16.13
CA ALA A 252 0.88 -4.52 -15.61
C ALA A 252 1.83 -3.82 -16.59
N MET A 253 2.66 -2.93 -16.07
CA MET A 253 3.69 -2.22 -16.82
C MET A 253 5.05 -2.40 -16.14
N ILE A 254 5.99 -2.99 -16.87
CA ILE A 254 7.38 -3.10 -16.44
C ILE A 254 8.23 -2.20 -17.34
N GLY A 255 9.00 -1.29 -16.75
CA GLY A 255 9.88 -0.38 -17.48
C GLY A 255 11.02 -1.16 -18.15
N SER A 256 11.78 -1.91 -17.36
CA SER A 256 12.84 -2.79 -17.87
C SER A 256 12.82 -4.18 -17.23
N VAL A 257 13.05 -5.21 -18.04
CA VAL A 257 13.32 -6.57 -17.57
C VAL A 257 14.73 -6.97 -18.00
N LYS A 258 15.58 -7.33 -17.04
CA LYS A 258 17.02 -7.56 -17.30
C LYS A 258 17.37 -8.99 -17.72
N ASP A 259 16.84 -10.00 -17.03
CA ASP A 259 17.30 -11.39 -17.16
C ASP A 259 16.17 -12.35 -17.53
N GLU A 260 15.25 -12.62 -16.61
CA GLU A 260 14.25 -13.69 -16.75
C GLU A 260 12.85 -13.24 -16.28
N LEU A 261 11.80 -13.56 -17.02
CA LEU A 261 10.42 -13.35 -16.56
C LEU A 261 9.56 -14.58 -16.89
N ASN A 262 8.94 -15.16 -15.87
CA ASN A 262 7.95 -16.21 -16.00
C ASN A 262 6.58 -15.66 -15.57
N VAL A 263 5.63 -15.63 -16.49
CA VAL A 263 4.24 -15.28 -16.21
C VAL A 263 3.41 -16.55 -16.36
N ASP A 264 3.11 -17.18 -15.24
CA ASP A 264 2.42 -18.47 -15.20
C ASP A 264 0.95 -18.34 -15.61
N GLU A 265 0.36 -17.16 -15.39
CA GLU A 265 -0.97 -16.86 -15.91
C GLU A 265 -1.13 -15.36 -16.18
N LEU A 266 -1.40 -15.01 -17.43
CA LEU A 266 -1.84 -13.67 -17.86
C LEU A 266 -3.32 -13.76 -18.29
N ALA A 267 -4.23 -13.67 -17.33
CA ALA A 267 -5.67 -13.88 -17.56
C ALA A 267 -6.44 -12.56 -17.62
N TYR A 268 -7.16 -12.31 -18.71
CA TYR A 268 -7.95 -11.08 -18.91
C TYR A 268 -7.17 -9.81 -18.56
N SER A 269 -5.91 -9.77 -18.98
CA SER A 269 -4.92 -8.81 -18.51
C SER A 269 -4.00 -8.37 -19.63
N THR A 270 -3.38 -7.20 -19.44
CA THR A 270 -2.35 -6.71 -20.35
C THR A 270 -1.04 -6.57 -19.59
N LEU A 271 0.04 -7.17 -20.11
CA LEU A 271 1.40 -6.97 -19.65
C LEU A 271 2.18 -6.18 -20.70
N THR A 272 2.74 -5.04 -20.31
CA THR A 272 3.61 -4.23 -21.15
C THR A 272 5.02 -4.19 -20.57
N ILE A 273 6.00 -4.71 -21.30
CA ILE A 273 7.42 -4.59 -21.02
C ILE A 273 7.97 -3.50 -21.96
N LYS A 274 8.30 -2.34 -21.42
CA LYS A 274 8.79 -1.21 -22.24
C LYS A 274 10.15 -1.53 -22.85
N GLU A 275 11.04 -2.16 -22.10
CA GLU A 275 12.34 -2.61 -22.57
C GLU A 275 12.70 -3.99 -21.99
N LEU A 276 12.85 -4.97 -22.85
CA LEU A 276 13.49 -6.24 -22.52
C LEU A 276 14.96 -6.13 -22.92
N SER A 277 15.86 -6.33 -21.95
CA SER A 277 17.32 -6.27 -22.14
C SER A 277 17.78 -7.05 -23.37
N ALA A 278 18.72 -6.54 -24.16
CA ALA A 278 19.27 -7.27 -25.32
C ALA A 278 19.99 -8.59 -24.96
N ASN A 279 20.28 -8.81 -23.67
CA ASN A 279 20.92 -10.00 -23.12
C ASN A 279 20.00 -10.78 -22.18
N PHE A 280 18.68 -10.54 -22.24
CA PHE A 280 17.72 -11.38 -21.52
C PHE A 280 17.93 -12.85 -21.88
N LYS A 281 17.68 -13.75 -20.93
CA LYS A 281 17.71 -15.18 -21.18
C LYS A 281 16.36 -15.68 -21.66
N GLN A 282 15.30 -15.37 -20.90
CA GLN A 282 14.01 -15.99 -21.15
C GLN A 282 12.83 -15.12 -20.71
N VAL A 283 11.78 -15.12 -21.52
CA VAL A 283 10.45 -14.67 -21.13
C VAL A 283 9.48 -15.79 -21.46
N ASN A 284 8.76 -16.32 -20.48
CA ASN A 284 7.69 -17.30 -20.67
C ASN A 284 6.38 -16.68 -20.22
N VAL A 285 5.32 -16.85 -21.01
CA VAL A 285 3.99 -16.36 -20.68
C VAL A 285 2.94 -17.36 -21.14
N ASP A 286 2.13 -17.86 -20.20
CA ASP A 286 0.86 -18.56 -20.47
C ASP A 286 -0.26 -17.52 -20.36
N ALA A 287 -0.93 -17.22 -21.48
CA ALA A 287 -1.94 -16.17 -21.55
C ALA A 287 -3.34 -16.72 -21.86
N ARG A 288 -4.34 -16.24 -21.11
CA ARG A 288 -5.76 -16.59 -21.28
C ARG A 288 -6.59 -15.34 -21.47
N TYR A 289 -6.91 -15.01 -22.73
CA TYR A 289 -7.44 -13.69 -23.09
C TYR A 289 -6.51 -12.55 -22.63
N GLY A 290 -5.20 -12.78 -22.74
CA GLY A 290 -4.15 -11.86 -22.33
C GLY A 290 -3.53 -11.11 -23.50
N ASN A 291 -2.94 -9.95 -23.23
CA ASN A 291 -2.17 -9.18 -24.20
C ASN A 291 -0.74 -8.97 -23.69
N LEU A 292 0.24 -9.45 -24.45
CA LEU A 292 1.66 -9.25 -24.16
C LEU A 292 2.26 -8.24 -25.15
N ASN A 293 2.73 -7.11 -24.63
CA ASN A 293 3.45 -6.10 -25.40
C ASN A 293 4.90 -6.04 -24.92
N ILE A 294 5.85 -6.25 -25.83
CA ILE A 294 7.29 -6.23 -25.51
C ILE A 294 7.99 -5.33 -26.51
N SER A 295 8.92 -4.51 -26.01
CA SER A 295 9.91 -3.88 -26.87
C SER A 295 11.32 -4.39 -26.56
N VAL A 296 12.09 -4.68 -27.60
CA VAL A 296 13.45 -5.24 -27.49
C VAL A 296 14.39 -4.39 -28.37
N PRO A 297 15.64 -4.11 -27.97
CA PRO A 297 16.60 -3.42 -28.83
C PRO A 297 16.73 -4.07 -30.22
N ALA A 298 16.70 -3.28 -31.30
CA ALA A 298 16.66 -3.78 -32.68
C ALA A 298 17.80 -4.76 -33.05
N LYS A 299 18.97 -4.58 -32.41
CA LYS A 299 20.18 -5.41 -32.62
C LYS A 299 20.26 -6.64 -31.72
N ALA A 300 19.28 -6.88 -30.84
CA ALA A 300 19.26 -8.05 -29.98
C ALA A 300 19.08 -9.34 -30.79
N SER A 301 19.72 -10.42 -30.36
CA SER A 301 19.63 -11.73 -31.00
C SER A 301 18.80 -12.67 -30.12
N PHE A 302 17.65 -13.12 -30.60
CA PHE A 302 16.72 -13.92 -29.80
C PHE A 302 15.75 -14.72 -30.66
N LYS A 303 15.07 -15.68 -30.03
CA LYS A 303 14.00 -16.47 -30.66
C LYS A 303 12.66 -16.10 -30.07
N ILE A 304 11.61 -16.24 -30.89
CA ILE A 304 10.22 -16.13 -30.45
C ILE A 304 9.52 -17.44 -30.82
N ALA A 305 8.87 -18.07 -29.85
CA ALA A 305 7.88 -19.13 -30.03
C ALA A 305 6.52 -18.60 -29.58
N ALA A 306 5.61 -18.37 -30.53
CA ALA A 306 4.23 -17.98 -30.26
C ALA A 306 3.31 -19.14 -30.65
N GLU A 307 2.85 -19.87 -29.65
CA GLU A 307 2.12 -21.13 -29.78
C GLU A 307 0.63 -20.95 -29.50
N ASN A 308 -0.20 -21.85 -30.04
CA ASN A 308 -1.65 -21.83 -29.88
C ASN A 308 -2.31 -20.50 -30.30
N MET A 309 -1.92 -19.94 -31.44
CA MET A 309 -2.37 -18.62 -31.92
C MET A 309 -3.60 -18.69 -32.86
N LYS A 310 -4.61 -19.52 -32.56
CA LYS A 310 -5.74 -19.78 -33.48
C LYS A 310 -6.60 -18.54 -33.82
N TYR A 311 -6.90 -17.72 -32.82
CA TYR A 311 -7.70 -16.49 -32.94
C TYR A 311 -6.96 -15.25 -32.41
N GLY A 312 -5.78 -15.46 -31.82
CA GLY A 312 -4.91 -14.43 -31.30
C GLY A 312 -4.10 -13.76 -32.41
N SER A 313 -3.75 -12.49 -32.20
CA SER A 313 -2.85 -11.75 -33.08
C SER A 313 -1.39 -11.90 -32.65
N ARG A 314 -0.53 -11.96 -33.66
CA ARG A 314 0.93 -12.07 -33.54
C ARG A 314 1.53 -10.96 -34.37
N ASN A 315 2.25 -10.05 -33.73
CA ASN A 315 2.92 -8.94 -34.40
C ASN A 315 4.40 -8.91 -34.03
N VAL A 316 5.28 -8.96 -35.03
CA VAL A 316 6.75 -8.91 -34.84
C VAL A 316 7.34 -7.94 -35.86
N ASN A 317 7.74 -6.75 -35.41
CA ASN A 317 8.08 -5.63 -36.31
C ASN A 317 9.41 -4.95 -35.97
N GLY A 318 10.08 -4.45 -37.01
CA GLY A 318 11.29 -3.62 -36.88
C GLY A 318 12.59 -4.40 -36.66
N PHE A 319 12.56 -5.72 -36.84
CA PHE A 319 13.71 -6.60 -36.67
C PHE A 319 14.19 -7.20 -38.00
N ASN A 320 15.45 -7.63 -38.02
CA ASN A 320 15.97 -8.53 -39.04
C ASN A 320 15.61 -9.98 -38.68
N ILE A 321 14.58 -10.51 -39.33
CA ILE A 321 14.12 -11.90 -39.17
C ILE A 321 14.98 -12.77 -40.08
N THR A 322 15.87 -13.57 -39.49
CA THR A 322 16.79 -14.44 -40.23
C THR A 322 16.16 -15.78 -40.59
N ASN A 323 15.18 -16.23 -39.81
CA ASN A 323 14.42 -17.44 -40.07
C ASN A 323 13.01 -17.31 -39.48
N SER A 324 12.03 -17.93 -40.11
CA SER A 324 10.67 -18.03 -39.61
C SER A 324 9.98 -19.29 -40.13
N SER A 325 9.21 -19.95 -39.28
CA SER A 325 8.40 -21.12 -39.66
C SER A 325 7.01 -21.05 -39.02
N THR A 326 6.10 -21.88 -39.52
CA THR A 326 4.76 -22.04 -38.96
C THR A 326 4.38 -23.51 -39.02
N GLU A 327 3.94 -24.04 -37.88
CA GLU A 327 3.53 -25.43 -37.69
C GLU A 327 2.03 -25.47 -37.30
N ASP A 328 1.32 -26.50 -37.79
CA ASP A 328 -0.11 -26.71 -37.55
C ASP A 328 -1.03 -25.51 -37.78
N LYS A 329 -0.55 -24.54 -38.58
CA LYS A 329 -1.17 -23.24 -38.88
C LYS A 329 -1.33 -22.30 -37.67
N VAL A 330 -1.01 -22.73 -36.46
CA VAL A 330 -1.27 -21.99 -35.21
C VAL A 330 -0.02 -21.76 -34.35
N ASN A 331 1.08 -22.46 -34.63
CA ASN A 331 2.34 -22.31 -33.92
C ASN A 331 3.33 -21.59 -34.82
N HIS A 332 3.90 -20.48 -34.34
CA HIS A 332 4.76 -19.63 -35.14
C HIS A 332 6.10 -19.37 -34.46
N TYR A 333 7.16 -19.54 -35.23
CA TYR A 333 8.52 -19.43 -34.73
C TYR A 333 9.31 -18.39 -35.53
N TYR A 334 10.18 -17.66 -34.82
CA TYR A 334 11.04 -16.64 -35.41
C TYR A 334 12.44 -16.69 -34.81
N GLU A 335 13.43 -16.47 -35.65
CA GLU A 335 14.80 -16.16 -35.24
C GLU A 335 15.14 -14.73 -35.63
N ILE A 336 15.47 -13.92 -34.62
CA ILE A 336 15.83 -12.53 -34.77
C ILE A 336 17.34 -12.40 -34.65
N ASN A 337 17.99 -11.78 -35.64
CA ASN A 337 19.45 -11.62 -35.70
C ASN A 337 20.19 -12.92 -35.35
N SER A 338 19.87 -14.02 -36.05
CA SER A 338 20.41 -15.39 -35.83
C SER A 338 19.97 -16.13 -34.57
N GLY A 339 19.21 -15.50 -33.66
CA GLY A 339 18.52 -16.21 -32.57
C GLY A 339 19.41 -16.88 -31.51
N ASN A 340 20.61 -16.35 -31.23
CA ASN A 340 21.64 -17.04 -30.43
C ASN A 340 21.69 -16.68 -28.94
N LYS A 341 20.80 -15.80 -28.43
CA LYS A 341 20.80 -15.41 -27.01
C LYS A 341 19.48 -15.75 -26.31
N GLY A 342 18.53 -14.81 -26.34
CA GLY A 342 17.31 -14.89 -25.55
C GLY A 342 16.19 -15.68 -26.22
N ARG A 343 15.19 -16.08 -25.44
CA ARG A 343 13.99 -16.75 -25.95
C ARG A 343 12.71 -16.18 -25.33
N ILE A 344 11.76 -15.81 -26.17
CA ILE A 344 10.39 -15.46 -25.77
C ILE A 344 9.49 -16.65 -26.12
N ASN A 345 8.88 -17.26 -25.12
CA ASN A 345 7.85 -18.29 -25.29
C ASN A 345 6.51 -17.70 -24.85
N PHE A 346 5.53 -17.79 -25.73
CA PHE A 346 4.17 -17.29 -25.49
C PHE A 346 3.18 -18.35 -25.90
N ASP A 347 2.42 -18.86 -24.93
CA ASP A 347 1.24 -19.67 -25.20
C ASP A 347 0.02 -18.75 -25.25
N GLY A 348 -0.58 -18.64 -26.43
CA GLY A 348 -1.72 -17.78 -26.67
C GLY A 348 -3.06 -18.34 -26.17
N ASN A 349 -3.13 -19.63 -25.82
CA ASN A 349 -4.38 -20.37 -25.54
C ASN A 349 -5.53 -19.97 -26.48
N ASN A 350 -5.24 -19.92 -27.78
CA ASN A 350 -6.12 -19.54 -28.89
C ASN A 350 -6.54 -18.07 -28.96
N TYR A 351 -6.71 -17.35 -27.85
CA TYR A 351 -7.39 -16.05 -27.82
C TYR A 351 -6.53 -14.87 -27.37
N SER A 352 -5.26 -15.11 -27.04
CA SER A 352 -4.35 -14.09 -26.52
C SER A 352 -3.47 -13.50 -27.60
N ASN A 353 -3.02 -12.25 -27.39
CA ASN A 353 -2.26 -11.48 -28.36
C ASN A 353 -0.82 -11.28 -27.91
N ILE A 354 0.12 -11.34 -28.85
CA ILE A 354 1.53 -10.96 -28.64
C ILE A 354 1.97 -9.91 -29.66
N ASN A 355 2.61 -8.86 -29.15
CA ASN A 355 3.21 -7.80 -29.94
C ASN A 355 4.65 -7.55 -29.49
N VAL A 356 5.60 -7.85 -30.36
CA VAL A 356 7.04 -7.65 -30.14
C VAL A 356 7.55 -6.62 -31.14
N LYS A 357 8.08 -5.51 -30.64
CA LYS A 357 8.57 -4.40 -31.48
C LYS A 357 10.03 -4.06 -31.19
N ALA A 358 10.75 -3.65 -32.22
CA ALA A 358 12.09 -3.13 -32.06
C ALA A 358 12.07 -1.73 -31.39
N LEU A 359 12.93 -1.54 -30.40
CA LEU A 359 13.34 -0.22 -29.93
C LEU A 359 14.40 0.32 -30.89
N LYS A 360 14.15 1.53 -31.40
CA LYS A 360 15.07 2.23 -32.30
C LYS A 360 16.32 2.71 -31.57
#